data_AF-A0A554VB73-F1
#
_entry.id   AF-A0A554VB73-F1
#
_cell.length_a   1.000
_cell.length_b   1.000
_cell.length_c   1.000
_cell.angle_alpha   90.00
_cell.angle_beta   90.00
_cell.angle_gamma   90.00
#
_symmetry.space_group_name_H-M   'P 1'
#
loop_
_entity.id
_entity.type
_entity.pdbx_description
1 polymer ?
#
loop_
_entity_poly.entity_id
_entity_poly.type
_entity_poly.pdbx_seq_one_letter_code
_entity_poly.pdbx_strand_id
1 'polypeptide(L)'
;MYQLEKINPKILAKISLKHQEKILEQTGSKFLPQKAYDTIKKETQDFTLDLAEAKKVDELFMALLKKNGIVIEESSAPSSSPKMPKTPQEKTGKKTKSKKEEMEFAEKERMRIIDLLELELELEASL
;
A
#
# COMPACT_ATOMS: atom_id res chain seq x y z
N MET A 1 -11.44 -5.62 -6.65
CA MET A 1 -10.16 -6.36 -6.57
C MET A 1 -9.04 -5.34 -6.55
N TYR A 2 -8.00 -5.60 -5.75
CA TYR A 2 -6.83 -4.73 -5.62
C TYR A 2 -5.83 -5.00 -6.73
N GLN A 3 -5.31 -3.96 -7.37
CA GLN A 3 -4.26 -4.07 -8.38
C GLN A 3 -2.89 -4.31 -7.73
N LEU A 4 -2.68 -3.79 -6.52
CA LEU A 4 -1.52 -4.02 -5.67
C LEU A 4 -1.26 -5.51 -5.41
N GLU A 5 -2.27 -6.37 -5.41
CA GLU A 5 -2.07 -7.84 -5.32
C GLU A 5 -1.15 -8.36 -6.44
N LYS A 6 -1.25 -7.75 -7.63
CA LYS A 6 -0.54 -8.19 -8.83
C LYS A 6 0.87 -7.62 -8.94
N ILE A 7 1.26 -6.72 -8.03
CA ILE A 7 2.57 -6.04 -8.12
C ILE A 7 3.62 -6.79 -7.34
N ASN A 8 4.84 -6.83 -7.88
CA ASN A 8 5.97 -7.35 -7.13
C ASN A 8 6.51 -6.23 -6.21
N PRO A 9 6.53 -6.38 -4.86
CA PRO A 9 6.95 -5.31 -3.95
C PRO A 9 8.39 -4.84 -4.21
N LYS A 10 9.24 -5.63 -4.87
CA LYS A 10 10.59 -5.21 -5.29
C LYS A 10 10.57 -4.05 -6.29
N ILE A 11 9.50 -3.85 -7.06
CA ILE A 11 9.37 -2.71 -7.98
C ILE A 11 9.13 -1.41 -7.21
N LEU A 12 8.58 -1.48 -6.00
CA LEU A 12 8.30 -0.32 -5.16
C LEU A 12 9.58 0.40 -4.75
N ALA A 13 10.67 -0.35 -4.56
CA ALA A 13 11.99 0.20 -4.29
C ALA A 13 12.60 0.92 -5.51
N LYS A 14 12.05 0.73 -6.71
CA LYS A 14 12.48 1.42 -7.94
C LYS A 14 11.74 2.74 -8.18
N ILE A 15 10.70 3.03 -7.39
CA ILE A 15 9.95 4.28 -7.51
C ILE A 15 10.88 5.44 -7.11
N SER A 16 11.03 6.39 -8.03
CA SER A 16 11.84 7.59 -7.81
C SER A 16 10.93 8.73 -7.37
N LEU A 17 10.81 8.90 -6.06
CA LEU A 17 10.01 9.95 -5.46
C LEU A 17 10.78 11.27 -5.47
N LYS A 18 10.42 12.18 -6.39
CA LYS A 18 11.15 13.43 -6.60
C LYS A 18 10.82 14.48 -5.54
N HIS A 19 9.66 14.39 -4.90
CA HIS A 19 9.17 15.41 -3.97
C HIS A 19 9.26 15.04 -2.49
N GLN A 20 10.09 14.05 -2.15
CA GLN A 20 10.23 13.56 -0.77
C GLN A 20 10.61 14.64 0.24
N GLU A 21 11.43 15.62 -0.14
CA GLU A 21 11.79 16.73 0.75
C GLU A 21 10.56 17.60 1.06
N LYS A 22 9.80 17.97 0.04
CA LYS A 22 8.60 18.81 0.20
C LYS A 22 7.49 18.09 0.96
N ILE A 23 7.34 16.78 0.75
CA ILE A 23 6.43 15.93 1.52
C ILE A 23 6.88 15.83 2.99
N LEU A 24 8.19 15.69 3.24
CA LEU A 24 8.74 15.67 4.59
C LEU A 24 8.49 17.00 5.30
N GLU A 25 8.66 18.14 4.62
CA GLU A 25 8.39 19.46 5.16
C GLU A 25 6.91 19.66 5.51
N GLN A 26 5.98 19.23 4.64
CA GLN A 26 4.54 19.43 4.87
C GLN A 26 3.93 18.46 5.89
N THR A 27 4.37 17.21 5.90
CA THR A 27 3.73 16.14 6.69
C THR A 27 4.56 15.66 7.87
N GLY A 28 5.81 16.13 7.98
CA GLY A 28 6.78 15.66 8.95
C GLY A 28 7.25 14.21 8.72
N SER A 29 6.95 13.59 7.58
CA SER A 29 7.44 12.24 7.26
C SER A 29 7.61 11.98 5.78
N LYS A 30 8.55 11.08 5.47
CA LYS A 30 8.80 10.61 4.10
C LYS A 30 7.72 9.63 3.68
N PHE A 31 7.35 9.69 2.41
CA PHE A 31 6.50 8.66 1.83
C PHE A 31 7.36 7.45 1.45
N LEU A 32 7.01 6.28 2.00
CA LEU A 32 7.71 5.04 1.75
C LEU A 32 6.76 4.06 1.04
N PRO A 33 6.88 3.86 -0.28
CA PRO A 33 5.98 3.03 -1.04
C PRO A 33 5.88 1.60 -0.49
N GLN A 34 7.02 1.01 -0.14
CA GLN A 34 7.05 -0.33 0.42
C GLN A 34 6.27 -0.41 1.75
N LYS A 35 6.45 0.57 2.65
CA LYS A 35 5.70 0.63 3.91
C LYS A 35 4.20 0.77 3.65
N ALA A 36 3.83 1.64 2.72
CA ALA A 36 2.43 1.85 2.36
C ALA A 36 1.78 0.58 1.81
N TYR A 37 2.49 -0.18 0.97
CA TYR A 37 2.05 -1.49 0.49
C TYR A 37 1.84 -2.49 1.63
N ASP A 38 2.81 -2.62 2.53
CA ASP A 38 2.72 -3.54 3.68
C ASP A 38 1.54 -3.16 4.61
N THR A 39 1.32 -1.87 4.86
CA THR A 39 0.18 -1.39 5.66
C THR A 39 -1.14 -1.78 5.01
N ILE A 40 -1.33 -1.52 3.71
CA ILE A 40 -2.58 -1.88 3.00
C ILE A 40 -2.78 -3.38 2.94
N LYS A 41 -1.72 -4.14 2.64
CA LYS A 41 -1.76 -5.59 2.61
C LYS A 41 -2.18 -6.15 3.97
N LYS A 42 -1.62 -5.63 5.07
CA LYS A 42 -1.98 -6.07 6.43
C LYS A 42 -3.42 -5.69 6.79
N GLU A 43 -3.83 -4.47 6.48
CA GLU A 43 -5.16 -3.97 6.81
C GLU A 43 -6.27 -4.72 6.05
N THR A 44 -6.03 -5.00 4.78
CA THR A 44 -6.97 -5.73 3.91
C THR A 44 -6.91 -7.25 4.11
N GLN A 45 -6.13 -7.75 5.08
CA GLN A 45 -5.85 -9.18 5.29
C GLN A 45 -5.42 -9.86 3.98
N ASP A 46 -4.29 -9.44 3.43
CA ASP A 46 -3.75 -9.91 2.16
C ASP A 46 -4.73 -9.68 0.99
N PHE A 47 -5.31 -8.47 0.91
CA PHE A 47 -6.25 -8.05 -0.15
C PHE A 47 -7.59 -8.82 -0.19
N THR A 48 -7.91 -9.55 0.88
CA THR A 48 -9.17 -10.31 0.98
C THR A 48 -10.36 -9.46 1.42
N LEU A 49 -10.12 -8.41 2.20
CA LEU A 49 -11.15 -7.47 2.64
C LEU A 49 -11.36 -6.36 1.62
N ASP A 50 -12.61 -6.11 1.27
CA ASP A 50 -13.00 -5.01 0.39
C ASP A 50 -13.20 -3.73 1.21
N LEU A 51 -12.14 -2.94 1.32
CA LEU A 51 -12.12 -1.64 2.00
C LEU A 51 -12.04 -0.52 0.97
N ALA A 52 -13.04 0.36 0.95
CA ALA A 52 -13.14 1.47 -0.02
C ALA A 52 -11.93 2.41 0.04
N GLU A 53 -11.46 2.75 1.23
CA GLU A 53 -10.28 3.61 1.38
C GLU A 53 -8.98 2.91 0.98
N ALA A 54 -8.85 1.62 1.25
CA ALA A 54 -7.71 0.86 0.77
C ALA A 54 -7.71 0.76 -0.77
N LYS A 55 -8.89 0.73 -1.41
CA LYS A 55 -9.00 0.83 -2.88
C LYS A 55 -8.57 2.21 -3.38
N LYS A 56 -8.91 3.28 -2.66
CA LYS A 56 -8.38 4.61 -2.99
C LYS A 56 -6.86 4.62 -2.95
N VAL A 57 -6.25 4.00 -1.94
CA VAL A 57 -4.79 3.84 -1.88
C VAL A 57 -4.26 3.03 -3.05
N ASP A 58 -4.91 1.91 -3.39
CA ASP A 58 -4.57 1.07 -4.55
C ASP A 58 -4.52 1.89 -5.85
N GLU A 59 -5.56 2.67 -6.12
CA GLU A 59 -5.67 3.53 -7.31
C GLU A 59 -4.57 4.60 -7.35
N LEU A 60 -4.35 5.30 -6.22
CA LEU A 60 -3.28 6.30 -6.10
C LEU A 60 -1.89 5.66 -6.30
N PHE A 61 -1.70 4.45 -5.80
CA PHE A 61 -0.46 3.70 -5.97
C PHE A 61 -0.20 3.36 -7.44
N MET A 62 -1.23 2.93 -8.16
CA MET A 62 -1.14 2.65 -9.59
C MET A 62 -0.81 3.90 -10.39
N ALA A 63 -1.43 5.03 -10.05
CA ALA A 63 -1.14 6.32 -10.67
C ALA A 63 0.33 6.72 -10.48
N LEU A 64 0.86 6.55 -9.27
CA LEU A 64 2.26 6.81 -8.94
C LEU A 64 3.22 5.91 -9.74
N LEU A 65 2.92 4.61 -9.82
CA LEU A 65 3.73 3.65 -10.58
C LEU A 65 3.76 4.02 -12.07
N LYS A 66 2.60 4.35 -12.64
CA LYS A 66 2.49 4.78 -14.04
C LYS A 66 3.28 6.06 -14.32
N LYS A 67 3.21 7.06 -13.42
CA LYS A 67 4.02 8.29 -13.48
C LYS A 67 5.52 8.02 -13.43
N ASN A 68 5.93 7.02 -12.64
CA ASN A 68 7.31 6.55 -12.55
C ASN A 68 7.75 5.68 -13.74
N GLY A 69 6.92 5.53 -14.79
CA GLY A 69 7.22 4.70 -15.95
C GLY A 69 7.20 3.21 -15.65
N ILE A 70 6.70 2.80 -14.48
CA ILE A 70 6.54 1.40 -14.11
C ILE A 70 5.22 0.93 -14.72
N VAL A 71 5.32 0.31 -15.90
CA VAL A 71 4.18 -0.36 -16.53
C VAL A 71 3.94 -1.65 -15.77
N ILE A 72 2.83 -1.70 -15.06
CA ILE A 72 2.30 -2.96 -14.55
C ILE A 72 1.60 -3.59 -15.74
N GLU A 73 2.29 -4.49 -16.43
CA GLU A 73 1.64 -5.30 -17.44
C GLU A 73 0.52 -6.04 -16.73
N GLU A 74 -0.73 -5.68 -17.04
CA GLU A 74 -1.88 -6.55 -16.81
C GLU A 74 -1.55 -7.85 -17.53
N SER A 75 -0.94 -8.79 -16.81
CA SER A 75 -0.78 -10.15 -17.29
C SER A 75 -2.19 -10.69 -17.49
N SER A 76 -2.69 -10.53 -18.70
CA SER A 76 -3.90 -11.12 -19.21
C SER A 76 -3.65 -12.62 -19.35
N ALA A 77 -3.91 -13.41 -18.29
CA ALA A 77 -4.33 -14.81 -18.39
C ALA A 77 -4.60 -15.45 -17.00
N PRO A 78 -5.52 -16.43 -16.94
CA PRO A 78 -6.05 -16.98 -15.70
C PRO A 78 -5.11 -18.04 -15.14
N SER A 79 -4.55 -17.84 -13.94
CA SER A 79 -3.88 -18.92 -13.23
C SER A 79 -4.82 -19.48 -12.17
N SER A 80 -5.52 -20.53 -12.57
CA SER A 80 -6.18 -21.51 -11.73
C SER A 80 -5.40 -21.76 -10.44
N SER A 81 -6.12 -21.73 -9.32
CA SER A 81 -5.64 -22.24 -8.04
C SER A 81 -5.10 -23.66 -8.18
N PRO A 82 -4.02 -23.98 -7.45
CA PRO A 82 -4.03 -25.20 -6.67
C PRO A 82 -4.17 -24.89 -5.19
N LYS A 83 -5.12 -25.61 -4.60
CA LYS A 83 -5.41 -25.72 -3.17
C LYS A 83 -4.24 -26.42 -2.43
N MET A 84 -4.04 -26.00 -1.17
CA MET A 84 -3.51 -26.74 0.02
C MET A 84 -1.98 -26.67 0.33
N PRO A 85 -1.54 -26.91 1.60
CA PRO A 85 -2.26 -27.18 2.85
C PRO A 85 -1.94 -26.23 4.02
N LYS A 86 -2.73 -26.36 5.10
CA LYS A 86 -2.54 -25.77 6.43
C LYS A 86 -1.32 -26.38 7.13
N THR A 87 -0.53 -25.55 7.83
CA THR A 87 0.14 -25.96 9.07
C THR A 87 0.37 -24.74 9.98
N PRO A 88 0.31 -24.91 11.32
CA PRO A 88 0.17 -23.82 12.28
C PRO A 88 1.54 -23.27 12.70
N GLN A 89 1.65 -21.96 12.81
CA GLN A 89 2.68 -21.36 13.67
C GLN A 89 2.00 -20.56 14.78
N GLU A 90 2.05 -21.19 15.94
CA GLU A 90 1.62 -20.68 17.22
C GLU A 90 2.72 -19.75 17.79
N LYS A 91 2.29 -18.54 18.18
CA LYS A 91 2.76 -17.65 19.26
C LYS A 91 4.24 -17.26 19.34
N THR A 92 4.46 -15.95 19.26
CA THR A 92 5.14 -15.22 20.37
C THR A 92 4.44 -13.89 20.60
N GLY A 93 3.84 -13.76 21.78
CA GLY A 93 3.00 -12.64 22.16
C GLY A 93 3.74 -11.31 22.32
N LYS A 94 3.01 -10.21 22.12
CA LYS A 94 3.23 -8.95 22.83
C LYS A 94 1.97 -8.10 22.78
N LYS A 95 1.40 -7.86 23.97
CA LYS A 95 0.40 -6.85 24.36
C LYS A 95 -0.71 -6.58 23.34
N THR A 96 -1.86 -7.23 23.57
CA THR A 96 -3.15 -6.81 23.02
C THR A 96 -3.43 -5.36 23.41
N LYS A 97 -3.15 -4.43 22.50
CA LYS A 97 -4.04 -3.28 22.34
C LYS A 97 -5.40 -3.84 21.94
N SER A 98 -6.47 -3.21 22.41
CA SER A 98 -7.82 -3.70 22.08
C SER A 98 -7.96 -3.69 20.54
N LYS A 99 -8.64 -4.69 19.95
CA LYS A 99 -8.88 -4.75 18.48
C LYS A 99 -9.38 -3.42 17.90
N LYS A 100 -10.09 -2.63 18.71
CA LYS A 100 -10.54 -1.26 18.42
C LYS A 100 -9.38 -0.27 18.22
N GLU A 101 -8.41 -0.22 19.14
CA GLU A 101 -7.23 0.64 19.03
C GLU A 101 -6.33 0.24 17.85
N GLU A 102 -6.30 -1.06 17.52
CA GLU A 102 -5.52 -1.57 16.39
C GLU A 102 -6.15 -1.16 15.05
N MET A 103 -7.48 -1.15 14.97
CA MET A 103 -8.22 -0.67 13.80
C MET A 103 -8.14 0.85 13.65
N GLU A 104 -8.27 1.62 14.73
CA GLU A 104 -8.08 3.09 14.71
C GLU A 104 -6.66 3.49 14.32
N PHE A 105 -5.64 2.71 14.73
CA PHE A 105 -4.26 2.96 14.33
C PHE A 105 -4.03 2.65 12.84
N ALA A 106 -4.59 1.55 12.34
CA ALA A 106 -4.52 1.19 10.92
C ALA A 106 -5.17 2.27 10.05
N GLU A 107 -6.37 2.73 10.42
CA GLU A 107 -7.08 3.81 9.74
C GLU A 107 -6.29 5.12 9.70
N LYS A 108 -5.68 5.50 10.83
CA LYS A 108 -4.84 6.70 10.87
C LYS A 108 -3.61 6.58 9.99
N GLU A 109 -2.98 5.40 9.95
CA GLU A 109 -1.83 5.17 9.07
C GLU A 109 -2.24 5.13 7.59
N ARG A 110 -3.41 4.57 7.27
CA ARG A 110 -4.00 4.60 5.92
C ARG A 110 -4.29 6.01 5.45
N MET A 111 -4.98 6.83 6.24
CA MET A 111 -5.25 8.23 5.89
C MET A 111 -3.94 8.98 5.63
N ARG A 112 -2.93 8.74 6.47
CA ARG A 112 -1.60 9.31 6.25
C ARG A 112 -0.98 8.87 4.92
N ILE A 113 -1.11 7.60 4.55
CA ILE A 113 -0.62 7.10 3.26
C ILE A 113 -1.34 7.78 2.09
N ILE A 114 -2.66 7.98 2.20
CA ILE A 114 -3.46 8.69 1.21
C ILE A 114 -2.95 10.13 1.04
N ASP A 115 -2.82 10.89 2.14
CA ASP A 115 -2.33 12.27 2.09
C ASP A 115 -0.95 12.36 1.43
N LEU A 116 -0.04 11.45 1.79
CA LEU A 116 1.32 11.41 1.24
C LEU A 116 1.33 11.10 -0.27
N LEU A 117 0.46 10.19 -0.72
CA LEU A 117 0.30 9.83 -2.13
C LEU A 117 -0.31 10.98 -2.94
N GLU A 118 -1.37 11.60 -2.42
CA GLU A 118 -2.03 12.73 -3.06
C GLU A 118 -1.06 13.91 -3.19
N LEU A 119 -0.26 14.20 -2.16
CA LEU A 119 0.77 15.24 -2.21
C LEU A 119 1.86 14.96 -3.25
N GLU A 120 2.42 13.74 -3.32
CA GLU A 120 3.43 13.42 -4.35
C GLU A 120 2.85 13.60 -5.74
N LEU A 121 1.63 13.10 -5.98
CA LEU A 121 0.97 13.19 -7.28
C LEU A 121 0.61 14.63 -7.67
N GLU A 122 0.16 15.45 -6.73
CA GLU A 122 -0.17 16.87 -6.95
C GLU A 122 1.09 17.68 -7.26
N LEU A 123 2.18 17.43 -6.53
CA LEU A 123 3.47 18.07 -6.77
C LEU A 123 4.05 17.68 -8.12
N GLU A 124 3.91 16.41 -8.53
CA GLU A 124 4.26 15.96 -9.88
C GLU A 124 3.33 16.48 -10.99
N ALA A 125 2.10 16.91 -10.68
CA ALA A 125 1.17 17.46 -11.66
C ALA A 125 1.37 18.97 -11.88
N SER A 126 2.01 19.67 -10.93
CA SER A 126 2.27 21.11 -11.00
C SER A 126 3.61 21.49 -11.66
N LEU A 127 4.34 20.52 -12.22
CA LEU A 127 5.62 20.67 -12.92
C LEU A 127 5.50 20.26 -14.38
#